data_AF-A0A4U0YZ72-F1
#
_entry.id   AF-A0A4U0YZ72-F1
#
_cell.length_a   1.000
_cell.length_b   1.000
_cell.length_c   1.000
_cell.angle_alpha   90.00
_cell.angle_beta   90.00
_cell.angle_gamma   90.00
#
_symmetry.space_group_name_H-M   'P 1'
#
loop_
_entity.id
_entity.type
_entity.pdbx_description
1 polymer ?
#
loop_
_entity_poly.entity_id
_entity_poly.type
_entity_poly.pdbx_seq_one_letter_code
_entity_poly.pdbx_strand_id
1 'polypeptide(L)'
;MPGLGHNGGPTMEPGASWRRHSWSQARRDLLPHLPIEVLRGRVRRAKELGLEYRTYASVRAASGHDVVAFLFSSNALRVFPGQAMPEDRVVKLADLRAARIGLAQGRLAPETLLQAGQGLLDGAASG
;
A
#
# COMPACT_ATOMS: atom_id res chain seq x y z
N MET A 1 24.88 3.46 -3.17
CA MET A 1 24.37 2.36 -2.33
C MET A 1 23.31 2.93 -1.40
N PRO A 2 22.01 2.58 -1.53
CA PRO A 2 21.05 2.89 -0.49
C PRO A 2 21.27 1.92 0.67
N GLY A 3 21.61 2.45 1.85
CA GLY A 3 21.87 1.68 3.06
C GLY A 3 20.59 1.10 3.66
N LEU A 4 20.75 0.04 4.45
CA LEU A 4 19.70 -0.55 5.27
C LEU A 4 19.05 0.53 6.15
N GLY A 5 17.76 0.84 5.94
CA GLY A 5 16.97 1.69 6.85
C GLY A 5 16.22 2.86 6.20
N HIS A 6 15.31 2.59 5.26
CA HIS A 6 14.51 3.62 4.56
C HIS A 6 13.41 4.31 5.42
N ASN A 7 13.36 4.06 6.73
CA ASN A 7 12.31 4.57 7.63
C ASN A 7 12.81 5.60 8.66
N GLY A 8 13.98 6.21 8.44
CA GLY A 8 14.46 7.36 9.23
C GLY A 8 14.83 7.08 10.69
N GLY A 9 14.67 5.84 11.17
CA GLY A 9 14.93 5.45 12.56
C GLY A 9 14.04 6.17 13.59
N PRO A 10 13.99 5.69 14.85
CA PRO A 10 13.41 6.47 15.92
C PRO A 10 14.20 7.77 16.10
N THR A 11 13.49 8.89 16.28
CA THR A 11 14.14 10.18 16.58
C THR A 11 14.96 10.10 17.87
N MET A 12 16.15 10.69 17.85
CA MET A 12 17.03 10.84 19.02
C MET A 12 16.78 12.13 19.78
N GLU A 13 15.80 12.94 19.35
CA GLU A 13 15.41 14.18 20.01
C GLU A 13 14.99 13.92 21.47
N PRO A 14 15.51 14.69 22.44
CA PRO A 14 15.11 14.57 23.84
C PRO A 14 13.58 14.63 24.02
N GLY A 15 13.06 13.82 24.95
CA GLY A 15 11.63 13.83 25.29
C GLY A 15 10.69 13.19 24.25
N ALA A 16 11.21 12.56 23.18
CA ALA A 16 10.37 11.88 22.18
C ALA A 16 9.51 10.75 22.78
N SER A 17 10.04 10.00 23.75
CA SER A 17 9.30 8.94 24.47
C SER A 17 8.14 9.53 25.27
N TRP A 18 8.38 10.61 26.02
CA TRP A 18 7.36 11.29 26.81
C TRP A 18 6.25 11.89 25.95
N ARG A 19 6.59 12.62 24.87
CA ARG A 19 5.60 13.15 23.92
C ARG A 19 4.73 12.06 23.30
N ARG A 20 5.34 10.93 22.92
CA ARG A 20 4.60 9.77 22.40
C ARG A 20 3.65 9.20 23.44
N HIS A 21 4.08 9.10 24.71
CA HIS A 21 3.25 8.62 25.81
C HIS A 21 2.05 9.53 26.06
N SER A 22 2.27 10.83 26.27
CA SER A 22 1.20 11.80 26.49
C SER A 22 0.21 11.86 25.33
N TRP A 23 0.70 11.82 24.08
CA TRP A 23 -0.17 11.77 22.91
C TRP A 23 -1.01 10.48 22.86
N SER A 24 -0.40 9.33 23.14
CA SER A 24 -1.11 8.04 23.13
C SER A 24 -2.19 7.97 24.19
N GLN A 25 -1.93 8.53 25.38
CA GLN A 25 -2.91 8.63 26.46
C GLN A 25 -4.07 9.55 26.05
N ALA A 26 -3.78 10.81 25.68
CA ALA A 26 -4.80 11.76 25.27
C ALA A 26 -5.65 11.24 24.09
N ARG A 27 -5.05 10.52 23.14
CA ARG A 27 -5.74 9.89 22.01
C ARG A 27 -6.73 8.82 22.47
N ARG A 28 -6.35 7.98 23.45
CA ARG A 28 -7.22 6.93 24.01
C ARG A 28 -8.39 7.53 24.77
N ASP A 29 -8.12 8.57 25.56
CA ASP A 29 -9.15 9.23 26.37
C ASP A 29 -10.16 9.98 25.49
N LEU A 30 -9.69 10.63 24.42
CA LEU A 30 -10.54 11.37 23.49
C LEU A 30 -11.38 10.45 22.59
N LEU A 31 -10.82 9.31 22.16
CA LEU A 31 -11.44 8.40 21.19
C LEU A 31 -11.41 6.95 21.72
N PRO A 32 -12.19 6.65 22.78
CA PRO A 32 -12.27 5.29 23.32
C PRO A 32 -12.86 4.30 22.29
N HIS A 33 -13.75 4.81 21.42
CA HIS A 33 -14.24 4.10 20.24
C HIS A 33 -14.13 4.99 19.02
N LEU A 34 -13.92 4.37 17.87
CA LEU A 34 -13.86 5.08 16.61
C LEU A 34 -15.29 5.48 16.17
N PRO A 35 -15.56 6.75 15.83
CA PRO A 35 -16.86 7.15 15.31
C PRO A 35 -17.27 6.35 14.08
N ILE A 36 -18.56 6.04 13.98
CA ILE A 36 -19.10 5.17 12.94
C ILE A 36 -18.93 5.76 11.54
N GLU A 37 -18.90 7.09 11.41
CA GLU A 37 -18.65 7.82 10.17
C GLU A 37 -17.27 7.51 9.60
N VAL A 38 -16.26 7.40 10.48
CA VAL A 38 -14.89 7.05 10.08
C VAL A 38 -14.86 5.58 9.60
N LEU A 39 -15.55 4.68 10.30
CA LEU A 39 -15.68 3.29 9.88
C LEU A 39 -16.36 3.17 8.52
N ARG A 40 -17.47 3.90 8.31
CA ARG A 40 -18.17 3.95 7.01
C ARG A 40 -17.27 4.48 5.91
N GLY A 41 -16.50 5.54 6.18
CA GLY A 41 -15.52 6.08 5.23
C GLY A 41 -14.47 5.05 4.82
N ARG A 42 -13.92 4.31 5.79
CA ARG A 42 -12.93 3.26 5.52
C ARG A 42 -13.51 2.09 4.71
N VAL A 43 -14.71 1.62 5.08
CA VAL A 43 -15.40 0.55 4.34
C VAL A 43 -15.75 1.01 2.93
N ARG A 44 -16.21 2.25 2.74
CA ARG A 44 -16.45 2.82 1.41
C ARG A 44 -15.16 2.85 0.59
N ARG A 45 -14.05 3.32 1.17
CA ARG A 45 -12.75 3.33 0.48
C ARG A 45 -12.29 1.91 0.12
N ALA A 46 -12.43 0.95 1.02
CA ALA A 46 -12.12 -0.45 0.72
C ALA A 46 -12.95 -0.99 -0.45
N LYS A 47 -14.24 -0.66 -0.52
CA LYS A 47 -15.09 -1.00 -1.66
C LYS A 47 -14.64 -0.33 -2.96
N GLU A 48 -14.25 0.94 -2.93
CA GLU A 48 -13.66 1.63 -4.10
C GLU A 48 -12.36 0.97 -4.58
N LEU A 49 -11.61 0.38 -3.66
CA LEU A 49 -10.42 -0.42 -3.94
C LEU A 49 -10.74 -1.85 -4.44
N GLY A 50 -12.02 -2.22 -4.56
CA GLY A 50 -12.45 -3.56 -4.95
C GLY A 50 -12.28 -4.63 -3.88
N LEU A 51 -12.09 -4.24 -2.61
CA LEU A 51 -11.94 -5.18 -1.51
C LEU A 51 -13.31 -5.59 -0.96
N GLU A 52 -13.55 -6.90 -0.96
CA GLU A 52 -14.62 -7.52 -0.17
C GLU A 52 -14.46 -7.19 1.31
N TYR A 53 -15.59 -6.99 2.01
CA TYR A 53 -15.57 -6.57 3.41
C TYR A 53 -14.75 -7.51 4.29
N ARG A 54 -14.87 -8.82 4.08
CA ARG A 54 -14.13 -9.83 4.85
C ARG A 54 -12.61 -9.71 4.65
N THR A 55 -12.16 -9.43 3.43
CA THR A 55 -10.76 -9.23 3.09
C THR A 55 -10.22 -7.95 3.72
N TYR A 56 -10.98 -6.85 3.62
CA TYR A 56 -10.60 -5.60 4.27
C TYR A 56 -10.55 -5.75 5.80
N ALA A 57 -11.55 -6.39 6.41
CA ALA A 57 -11.60 -6.60 7.85
C ALA A 57 -10.44 -7.45 8.37
N SER A 58 -10.04 -8.50 7.64
CA SER A 58 -8.90 -9.34 8.03
C SER A 58 -7.57 -8.58 7.96
N VAL A 59 -7.34 -7.81 6.88
CA VAL A 59 -6.16 -6.95 6.75
C VAL A 59 -6.12 -5.91 7.87
N ARG A 60 -7.26 -5.30 8.19
CA ARG A 60 -7.33 -4.29 9.25
C ARG A 60 -7.08 -4.87 10.63
N ALA A 61 -7.59 -6.07 10.91
CA ALA A 61 -7.39 -6.76 12.18
C ALA A 61 -5.91 -7.15 12.37
N ALA A 62 -5.24 -7.63 11.32
CA ALA A 62 -3.85 -8.04 11.39
C ALA A 62 -2.87 -6.85 11.46
N SER A 63 -3.12 -5.78 10.68
CA SER A 63 -2.17 -4.67 10.54
C SER A 63 -2.48 -3.47 11.45
N GLY A 64 -3.74 -3.27 11.84
CA GLY A 64 -4.21 -2.02 12.45
C GLY A 64 -4.33 -0.84 11.48
N HIS A 65 -3.98 -1.01 10.20
CA HIS A 65 -3.89 0.04 9.18
C HIS A 65 -4.92 -0.12 8.06
N ASP A 66 -5.23 0.99 7.38
CA ASP A 66 -6.06 0.99 6.17
C ASP A 66 -5.22 0.67 4.92
N VAL A 67 -5.84 0.04 3.93
CA VAL A 67 -5.21 -0.21 2.62
C VAL A 67 -5.29 1.06 1.78
N VAL A 68 -4.14 1.51 1.27
CA VAL A 68 -4.03 2.77 0.48
C VAL A 68 -3.55 2.55 -0.95
N ALA A 69 -2.89 1.42 -1.21
CA ALA A 69 -2.31 1.06 -2.49
C ALA A 69 -2.24 -0.47 -2.62
N PHE A 70 -2.10 -0.96 -3.85
CA PHE A 70 -1.81 -2.36 -4.13
C PHE A 70 -0.41 -2.50 -4.72
N LEU A 71 0.31 -3.50 -4.22
CA LEU A 71 1.59 -3.93 -4.78
C LEU A 71 1.35 -5.16 -5.64
N PHE A 72 1.69 -5.07 -6.92
CA PHE A 72 1.58 -6.15 -7.89
C PHE A 72 2.96 -6.63 -8.30
N SER A 73 3.27 -7.90 -8.07
CA SER A 73 4.52 -8.45 -8.58
C SER A 73 4.52 -8.57 -10.09
N SER A 74 5.70 -8.47 -10.71
CA SER A 74 5.87 -8.69 -12.15
C SER A 74 5.29 -10.04 -12.60
N ASN A 75 5.42 -11.08 -11.77
CA ASN A 75 4.82 -12.39 -12.00
C ASN A 75 3.28 -12.36 -11.96
N ALA A 76 2.67 -11.64 -11.01
CA ALA A 76 1.23 -11.47 -10.93
C ALA A 76 0.66 -10.69 -12.13
N LEU A 77 1.45 -9.75 -12.66
CA LEU A 77 1.15 -9.00 -13.88
C LEU A 77 1.54 -9.75 -15.17
N ARG A 78 2.17 -10.93 -15.06
CA ARG A 78 2.68 -11.73 -16.19
C ARG A 78 3.64 -10.94 -17.10
N VAL A 79 4.41 -10.03 -16.51
CA VAL A 79 5.44 -9.26 -17.22
C VAL A 79 6.80 -9.93 -17.02
N PHE A 80 7.39 -10.33 -18.14
CA PHE A 80 8.73 -10.90 -18.24
C PHE A 80 9.57 -10.07 -19.22
N PRO A 81 10.91 -10.17 -19.20
CA PRO A 81 11.76 -9.45 -20.13
C PRO A 81 11.35 -9.67 -21.60
N GLY A 82 11.14 -8.58 -22.34
CA GLY A 82 10.74 -8.62 -23.74
C GLY A 82 9.25 -8.94 -24.00
N GLN A 83 8.44 -9.06 -22.96
CA GLN A 83 7.02 -9.37 -23.09
C GLN A 83 6.13 -8.21 -22.62
N ALA A 84 5.10 -7.89 -23.41
CA ALA A 84 4.07 -6.93 -23.02
C ALA A 84 3.12 -7.53 -21.96
N MET A 85 2.52 -6.66 -21.16
CA MET A 85 1.51 -7.07 -20.20
C MET A 85 0.27 -7.62 -20.93
N PRO A 86 -0.26 -8.80 -20.53
CA PRO A 86 -1.48 -9.34 -21.13
C PRO A 86 -2.69 -8.41 -20.98
N GLU A 87 -3.54 -8.39 -21.99
CA GLU A 87 -4.70 -7.48 -22.08
C GLU A 87 -5.68 -7.63 -20.90
N ASP A 88 -5.89 -8.86 -20.41
CA ASP A 88 -6.75 -9.11 -19.25
C ASP A 88 -6.23 -8.44 -17.97
N ARG A 89 -4.91 -8.27 -17.83
CA ARG A 89 -4.27 -7.55 -16.72
C ARG A 89 -4.38 -6.04 -16.92
N VAL A 90 -4.18 -5.58 -18.15
CA VAL A 90 -4.31 -4.16 -18.54
C VAL A 90 -5.71 -3.66 -18.19
N VAL A 91 -6.76 -4.38 -18.62
CA VAL A 91 -8.15 -4.03 -18.32
C VAL A 91 -8.41 -3.98 -16.81
N LYS A 92 -7.98 -5.01 -16.08
CA LYS A 92 -8.17 -5.05 -14.61
C LYS A 92 -7.43 -3.93 -13.88
N LEU A 93 -6.24 -3.56 -14.32
CA LEU A 93 -5.48 -2.47 -13.71
C LEU A 93 -6.08 -1.10 -14.04
N ALA A 94 -6.62 -0.94 -15.25
CA ALA A 94 -7.30 0.29 -15.67
C ALA A 94 -8.56 0.56 -14.84
N ASP A 95 -9.32 -0.48 -14.49
CA ASP A 95 -10.53 -0.37 -13.67
C ASP A 95 -10.25 -0.05 -12.19
N LEU A 96 -9.02 -0.27 -11.73
CA LEU A 96 -8.67 -0.16 -10.32
C LEU A 96 -8.45 1.31 -9.89
N ARG A 97 -9.28 1.79 -8.95
CA ARG A 97 -9.21 3.15 -8.38
C ARG A 97 -8.29 3.24 -7.16
N ALA A 98 -7.05 2.78 -7.33
CA ALA A 98 -6.03 2.71 -6.30
C ALA A 98 -4.66 3.11 -6.85
N ALA A 99 -3.74 3.48 -5.97
CA ALA A 99 -2.33 3.47 -6.35
C ALA A 99 -1.90 2.03 -6.67
N ARG A 100 -1.28 1.83 -7.83
CA ARG A 100 -0.82 0.55 -8.38
C ARG A 100 0.70 0.59 -8.44
N ILE A 101 1.34 -0.10 -7.52
CA ILE A 101 2.80 -0.16 -7.44
C ILE A 101 3.27 -1.50 -8.01
N GLY A 102 4.25 -1.46 -8.91
CA GLY A 102 4.91 -2.64 -9.43
C GLY A 102 6.03 -3.14 -8.51
N LEU A 103 6.10 -4.44 -8.28
CA LEU A 103 7.26 -5.10 -7.67
C LEU A 103 7.98 -5.92 -8.75
N ALA A 104 9.11 -5.42 -9.22
CA ALA A 104 9.94 -6.11 -10.19
C ALA A 104 10.70 -7.25 -9.49
N GLN A 105 10.48 -8.49 -9.94
CA GLN A 105 11.10 -9.68 -9.36
C GLN A 105 12.15 -10.28 -10.29
N GLY A 106 13.22 -10.84 -9.71
CA GLY A 106 14.26 -11.57 -10.44
C GLY A 106 15.17 -10.63 -11.23
N ARG A 107 15.31 -10.88 -12.54
CA ARG A 107 16.16 -10.07 -13.45
C ARG A 107 15.41 -8.92 -14.11
N LEU A 108 14.14 -8.71 -13.80
CA LEU A 108 13.36 -7.61 -14.36
C LEU A 108 13.71 -6.31 -13.62
N ALA A 109 14.09 -5.27 -14.36
CA ALA A 109 14.32 -3.96 -13.78
C ALA A 109 12.99 -3.24 -13.52
N PRO A 110 12.86 -2.46 -12.42
CA PRO A 110 11.64 -1.68 -12.13
C PRO A 110 11.22 -0.75 -13.27
N GLU A 111 12.16 -0.16 -13.97
CA GLU A 111 11.91 0.75 -15.10
C GLU A 111 11.27 0.01 -16.27
N THR A 112 11.72 -1.22 -16.54
CA THR A 112 11.12 -2.10 -17.56
C THR A 112 9.69 -2.48 -17.19
N LEU A 113 9.43 -2.74 -15.90
CA LEU A 113 8.07 -3.03 -15.43
C LEU A 113 7.15 -1.81 -15.58
N LEU A 114 7.63 -0.61 -15.25
CA LEU A 114 6.88 0.64 -15.44
C LEU A 114 6.55 0.89 -16.92
N GLN A 115 7.53 0.69 -17.80
CA GLN A 115 7.32 0.80 -19.25
C GLN A 115 6.28 -0.20 -19.76
N ALA A 116 6.36 -1.46 -19.33
CA ALA A 116 5.38 -2.49 -19.67
C ALA A 116 3.97 -2.17 -19.13
N GLY A 117 3.88 -1.43 -18.03
CA GLY A 117 2.63 -0.94 -17.45
C GLY A 117 1.96 0.20 -18.21
N GLN A 118 2.64 0.85 -19.18
CA GLN A 118 2.07 1.89 -20.05
C GLN A 118 1.28 2.99 -19.31
N GLY A 119 1.79 3.42 -18.14
CA GLY A 119 1.13 4.45 -17.31
C GLY A 119 0.02 3.94 -16.38
N LEU A 120 -0.27 2.63 -16.38
CA LEU A 120 -1.20 2.01 -15.41
C LEU A 120 -0.56 1.74 -14.05
N LEU A 121 0.77 1.81 -13.95
CA LEU A 121 1.50 1.72 -12.70
C LEU A 121 1.98 3.10 -12.29
N ASP A 122 1.74 3.47 -11.03
CA ASP A 122 2.09 4.79 -10.49
C ASP A 122 3.55 4.82 -9.97
N GLY A 123 4.18 3.65 -9.85
CA GLY A 123 5.58 3.49 -9.47
C GLY A 123 6.00 2.02 -9.50
N ALA A 124 7.31 1.74 -9.43
CA ALA A 124 7.82 0.38 -9.24
C ALA A 124 9.09 0.35 -8.39
N ALA A 125 9.31 -0.78 -7.74
CA ALA A 125 10.51 -1.06 -6.96
C ALA A 125 11.01 -2.50 -7.19
N SER A 126 12.26 -2.76 -6.86
CA SER A 126 12.82 -4.11 -6.85
C SER A 126 12.37 -4.87 -5.60
N GLY A 127 12.03 -6.15 -5.77
CA GLY A 127 11.67 -7.07 -4.68
C GLY A 127 12.71 -8.13 -4.38
#